data_AF-A0A0L0NFR3-F1
#
_entry.id   AF-A0A0L0NFR3-F1
#
_cell.length_a   1.000
_cell.length_b   1.000
_cell.length_c   1.000
_cell.angle_alpha   90.00
_cell.angle_beta   90.00
_cell.angle_gamma   90.00
#
_symmetry.space_group_name_H-M   'P 1'
#
loop_
_entity.id
_entity.type
_entity.pdbx_description
1 polymer ?
#
loop_
_entity_poly.entity_id
_entity_poly.type
_entity_poly.pdbx_seq_one_letter_code
_entity_poly.pdbx_strand_id
1 'polypeptide(L)'
;MSTIASPRDPSAPLRRLPSGTPTSSTRPSLDAARSGVTSPVNTPSQANPPPPPPPKRSNRAALREYYKLRAPLPRIEVPDSEVPASELDADDFDAEVHVARVVAASGLEELLRLYAQVVGEVRALDAEKKALVYDNYSKLIAATETIRKMRANMDPLNPMASTLDPAMAQIYSQACSIREAARETVPAPDSDEGRRREAEARRRRTRELAKTALATPRRLQELAREGRMEEARRQWELPRRLLMAWRERGVGGEDVQAVIEEGDAVVRPTREPGSERTSTASR
;
A
#
# COMPACT_ATOMS: atom_id res chain seq x y z
N MET A 1 45.66 -9.38 -68.72
CA MET A 1 46.93 -9.08 -68.02
C MET A 1 46.67 -9.41 -66.56
N SER A 2 46.99 -10.61 -66.02
CA SER A 2 48.11 -11.55 -66.29
C SER A 2 49.45 -10.93 -65.86
N THR A 3 50.33 -11.54 -65.05
CA THR A 3 50.42 -12.86 -64.35
C THR A 3 50.95 -12.65 -62.89
N ILE A 4 51.45 -13.56 -62.03
CA ILE A 4 51.74 -15.02 -61.98
C ILE A 4 51.66 -15.46 -60.47
N ALA A 5 50.96 -16.54 -60.07
CA ALA A 5 51.41 -17.93 -59.80
C ALA A 5 52.50 -18.15 -58.71
N SER A 6 52.21 -19.07 -57.76
CA SER A 6 53.07 -19.53 -56.62
C SER A 6 54.11 -20.61 -57.01
N PRO A 7 54.98 -21.11 -56.09
CA PRO A 7 54.65 -22.38 -55.41
C PRO A 7 55.31 -22.74 -54.03
N ARG A 8 54.62 -23.64 -53.29
CA ARG A 8 55.10 -24.78 -52.46
C ARG A 8 55.73 -24.62 -51.05
N ASP A 9 55.16 -25.39 -50.11
CA ASP A 9 55.72 -25.92 -48.84
C ASP A 9 56.83 -26.98 -49.05
N PRO A 10 57.43 -27.52 -47.96
CA PRO A 10 57.01 -28.89 -47.58
C PRO A 10 56.94 -29.23 -46.06
N SER A 11 56.25 -30.36 -45.79
CA SER A 11 56.40 -31.31 -44.66
C SER A 11 56.00 -30.89 -43.22
N ALA A 12 54.89 -31.48 -42.74
CA ALA A 12 54.62 -31.77 -41.32
C ALA A 12 55.20 -33.17 -40.93
N PRO A 13 55.16 -33.60 -39.64
CA PRO A 13 53.99 -34.41 -39.24
C PRO A 13 53.54 -34.39 -37.75
N LEU A 14 52.22 -34.55 -37.56
CA LEU A 14 51.54 -35.36 -36.51
C LEU A 14 51.88 -35.21 -35.00
N ARG A 15 50.92 -34.63 -34.24
CA ARG A 15 50.06 -35.43 -33.33
C ARG A 15 48.72 -34.72 -33.04
N ARG A 16 47.77 -35.42 -32.39
CA ARG A 16 46.34 -35.04 -32.33
C ARG A 16 45.78 -34.97 -30.90
N LEU A 17 44.96 -33.94 -30.67
CA LEU A 17 43.74 -33.90 -29.82
C LEU A 17 43.89 -34.08 -28.29
N PRO A 18 42.88 -33.70 -27.48
CA PRO A 18 41.63 -32.99 -27.85
C PRO A 18 41.47 -31.60 -27.19
N SER A 19 40.88 -30.65 -27.93
CA SER A 19 40.17 -29.51 -27.32
C SER A 19 38.75 -29.96 -27.01
N GLY A 20 38.35 -29.93 -25.73
CA GLY A 20 37.06 -30.41 -25.25
C GLY A 20 36.13 -29.28 -24.84
N THR A 21 35.26 -28.83 -25.74
CA THR A 21 34.14 -27.93 -25.41
C THR A 21 32.96 -28.76 -24.87
N PRO A 22 32.48 -28.53 -23.62
CA PRO A 22 31.35 -29.28 -23.07
C PRO A 22 30.02 -28.75 -23.63
N THR A 23 29.65 -29.19 -24.84
CA THR A 23 28.33 -28.93 -25.44
C THR A 23 27.26 -29.82 -24.79
N SER A 24 26.73 -29.41 -23.63
CA SER A 24 25.58 -30.06 -22.99
C SER A 24 24.30 -29.25 -23.22
N SER A 25 23.48 -29.70 -24.17
CA SER A 25 22.23 -29.03 -24.56
C SER A 25 21.00 -29.71 -23.97
N THR A 26 20.70 -29.47 -22.69
CA THR A 26 19.38 -29.77 -22.10
C THR A 26 18.40 -28.61 -22.31
N ARG A 27 18.05 -28.35 -23.58
CA ARG A 27 16.83 -27.60 -23.91
C ARG A 27 15.65 -28.57 -23.87
N PRO A 28 14.62 -28.36 -23.02
CA PRO A 28 13.34 -29.02 -23.20
C PRO A 28 12.74 -28.61 -24.55
N SER A 29 12.19 -29.57 -25.29
CA SER A 29 11.42 -29.24 -26.51
C SER A 29 10.12 -28.55 -26.09
N LEU A 30 9.96 -27.29 -26.51
CA LEU A 30 8.69 -26.58 -26.39
C LEU A 30 7.91 -26.82 -27.69
N ASP A 31 7.16 -27.92 -27.71
CA ASP A 31 6.36 -28.32 -28.87
C ASP A 31 5.22 -27.32 -29.12
N ALA A 32 4.88 -27.12 -30.39
CA ALA A 32 4.02 -26.02 -30.84
C ALA A 32 2.54 -26.39 -30.73
N ALA A 33 2.00 -26.32 -29.51
CA ALA A 33 0.57 -26.47 -29.24
C ALA A 33 -0.25 -25.42 -29.99
N ARG A 34 -0.78 -25.81 -31.16
CA ARG A 34 -1.66 -24.99 -32.01
C ARG A 34 -2.97 -24.66 -31.30
N SER A 35 -3.58 -23.54 -31.69
CA SER A 35 -4.91 -23.11 -31.24
C SER A 35 -5.97 -24.20 -31.47
N GLY A 36 -6.75 -24.51 -30.44
CA GLY A 36 -7.94 -25.35 -30.52
C GLY A 36 -9.08 -24.70 -29.73
N VAL A 37 -10.17 -24.33 -30.42
CA VAL A 37 -11.36 -23.74 -29.79
C VAL A 37 -12.38 -24.83 -29.49
N THR A 38 -12.68 -25.05 -28.21
CA THR A 38 -13.90 -25.72 -27.75
C THR A 38 -14.43 -25.07 -26.47
N SER A 39 -15.76 -25.14 -26.30
CA SER A 39 -16.52 -24.48 -25.23
C SER A 39 -16.52 -25.30 -23.92
N PRO A 40 -16.90 -24.71 -22.76
CA PRO A 40 -16.59 -25.29 -21.45
C PRO A 40 -17.58 -26.37 -20.98
N VAL A 41 -17.12 -27.21 -20.04
CA VAL A 41 -17.98 -28.03 -19.17
C VAL A 41 -17.57 -27.83 -17.71
N ASN A 42 -18.51 -28.00 -16.78
CA ASN A 42 -18.41 -27.50 -15.41
C ASN A 42 -18.56 -28.64 -14.38
N THR A 43 -17.51 -28.92 -13.59
CA THR A 43 -17.53 -29.84 -12.44
C THR A 43 -16.58 -29.37 -11.33
N PRO A 44 -16.97 -29.49 -10.04
CA PRO A 44 -16.19 -28.96 -8.92
C PRO A 44 -15.22 -29.97 -8.29
N SER A 45 -14.40 -29.47 -7.35
CA SER A 45 -13.58 -30.22 -6.36
C SER A 45 -12.20 -30.72 -6.82
N GLN A 46 -11.16 -29.89 -6.65
CA GLN A 46 -10.15 -30.10 -5.61
C GLN A 46 -9.19 -28.89 -5.50
N ALA A 47 -8.79 -28.53 -4.27
CA ALA A 47 -7.87 -27.43 -4.02
C ALA A 47 -6.41 -27.94 -4.03
N ASN A 48 -5.71 -27.77 -5.15
CA ASN A 48 -4.27 -28.00 -5.22
C ASN A 48 -3.51 -26.77 -4.68
N PRO A 49 -2.52 -26.93 -3.79
CA PRO A 49 -1.63 -25.84 -3.39
C PRO A 49 -0.72 -25.43 -4.56
N PRO A 50 -0.27 -24.16 -4.63
CA PRO A 50 0.65 -23.71 -5.67
C PRO A 50 2.01 -24.42 -5.55
N PRO A 51 2.70 -24.69 -6.67
CA PRO A 51 4.00 -25.36 -6.66
C PRO A 51 5.05 -24.52 -5.90
N PRO A 52 6.01 -25.16 -5.20
CA PRO A 52 7.05 -24.45 -4.47
C PRO A 52 7.92 -23.61 -5.42
N PRO A 53 8.33 -22.40 -5.03
CA PRO A 53 9.18 -21.56 -5.87
C PRO A 53 10.53 -22.23 -6.14
N PRO A 54 11.12 -22.05 -7.34
CA PRO A 54 12.39 -22.68 -7.70
C PRO A 54 13.50 -22.29 -6.70
N PRO A 55 14.45 -23.20 -6.42
CA PRO A 55 15.33 -23.07 -5.27
C PRO A 55 16.28 -21.87 -5.38
N LYS A 56 15.90 -20.75 -4.76
CA LYS A 56 16.76 -19.55 -4.60
C LYS A 56 18.10 -19.86 -3.91
N ARG A 57 18.17 -21.00 -3.21
CA ARG A 57 19.37 -21.58 -2.62
C ARG A 57 20.32 -22.26 -3.64
N SER A 58 19.84 -22.79 -4.78
CA SER A 58 20.70 -23.53 -5.73
C SER A 58 21.67 -22.61 -6.46
N ASN A 59 21.19 -21.53 -7.08
CA ASN A 59 22.07 -20.62 -7.82
C ASN A 59 23.07 -19.92 -6.87
N ARG A 60 22.61 -19.58 -5.66
CA ARG A 60 23.48 -19.03 -4.60
C ARG A 60 24.47 -20.07 -4.05
N ALA A 61 24.14 -21.37 -4.05
CA ALA A 61 25.07 -22.43 -3.68
C ALA A 61 26.08 -22.73 -4.79
N ALA A 62 25.64 -22.81 -6.06
CA ALA A 62 26.50 -23.08 -7.21
C ALA A 62 27.61 -22.03 -7.37
N LEU A 63 27.30 -20.74 -7.14
CA LEU A 63 28.32 -19.69 -7.11
C LEU A 63 29.32 -19.86 -5.95
N ARG A 64 28.87 -20.26 -4.75
CA ARG A 64 29.77 -20.59 -3.63
C ARG A 64 30.66 -21.79 -3.93
N GLU A 65 30.12 -22.81 -4.59
CA GLU A 65 30.81 -24.04 -4.94
C GLU A 65 31.86 -23.81 -6.02
N TYR A 66 31.50 -23.08 -7.08
CA TYR A 66 32.41 -22.62 -8.14
C TYR A 66 33.60 -21.82 -7.57
N TYR A 67 33.34 -20.87 -6.67
CA TYR A 67 34.38 -20.10 -5.99
C TYR A 67 34.98 -20.79 -4.76
N LYS A 68 34.60 -22.05 -4.48
CA LYS A 68 35.09 -22.88 -3.35
C LYS A 68 34.94 -22.25 -1.96
N LEU A 69 33.96 -21.37 -1.77
CA LEU A 69 33.60 -20.64 -0.53
C LEU A 69 32.89 -21.57 0.48
N ARG A 70 33.59 -22.63 0.89
CA ARG A 70 33.06 -23.78 1.64
C ARG A 70 33.16 -23.64 3.17
N ALA A 71 33.94 -22.67 3.66
CA ALA A 71 33.99 -22.30 5.09
C ALA A 71 33.04 -21.13 5.39
N PRO A 72 32.53 -21.00 6.63
CA PRO A 72 32.09 -19.71 7.15
C PRO A 72 33.33 -18.88 7.47
N LEU A 73 33.84 -18.14 6.48
CA LEU A 73 34.79 -17.05 6.77
C LEU A 73 34.12 -16.09 7.76
N PRO A 74 34.85 -15.56 8.77
CA PRO A 74 34.30 -14.56 9.66
C PRO A 74 33.79 -13.39 8.81
N ARG A 75 32.59 -12.89 9.12
CA ARG A 75 32.04 -11.72 8.43
C ARG A 75 32.81 -10.49 8.93
N ILE A 76 33.93 -10.21 8.29
CA ILE A 76 34.62 -8.93 8.42
C ILE A 76 33.69 -7.90 7.80
N GLU A 77 32.86 -7.29 8.65
CA GLU A 77 32.24 -6.02 8.33
C GLU A 77 33.38 -5.01 8.38
N VAL A 78 33.74 -4.47 7.21
CA VAL A 78 34.81 -3.47 7.06
C VAL A 78 34.16 -2.09 7.18
N PRO A 79 34.22 -1.42 8.35
CA PRO A 79 34.23 0.03 8.37
C PRO A 79 35.57 0.47 7.76
N ASP A 80 35.49 1.28 6.71
CA ASP A 80 36.57 2.02 6.05
C ASP A 80 38.00 1.57 6.40
N SER A 81 38.45 0.47 5.77
CA SER A 81 39.82 -0.02 5.88
C SER A 81 40.79 0.94 5.20
N GLU A 82 41.20 1.98 5.92
CA GLU A 82 42.48 2.66 5.72
C GLU A 82 43.62 1.73 6.16
N VAL A 83 43.75 0.59 5.47
CA VAL A 83 45.02 -0.16 5.45
C VAL A 83 46.02 0.74 4.72
N PRO A 84 47.14 1.16 5.35
CA PRO A 84 48.14 1.96 4.66
C PRO A 84 48.65 1.18 3.45
N ALA A 85 48.68 1.83 2.28
CA ALA A 85 49.22 1.23 1.07
C ALA A 85 50.65 0.74 1.33
N SER A 86 50.92 -0.53 1.04
CA SER A 86 52.23 -1.14 1.26
C SER A 86 53.27 -0.56 0.32
N GLU A 87 54.55 -0.71 0.65
CA GLU A 87 55.65 -0.51 -0.32
C GLU A 87 55.49 -1.44 -1.55
N LEU A 88 54.69 -2.51 -1.43
CA LEU A 88 54.33 -3.44 -2.51
C LEU A 88 53.15 -2.96 -3.38
N ASP A 89 52.38 -1.96 -2.94
CA ASP A 89 51.17 -1.46 -3.60
C ASP A 89 51.43 -0.16 -4.40
N ALA A 90 52.69 0.29 -4.49
CA ALA A 90 53.08 1.52 -5.17
C ALA A 90 53.06 1.37 -6.71
N ASP A 91 52.61 2.42 -7.42
CA ASP A 91 52.50 2.44 -8.89
C ASP A 91 53.86 2.23 -9.61
N ASP A 92 54.98 2.51 -8.93
CA ASP A 92 56.37 2.36 -9.42
C ASP A 92 57.11 1.14 -8.84
N PHE A 93 56.39 0.19 -8.23
CA PHE A 93 56.98 -1.00 -7.60
C PHE A 93 57.74 -1.93 -8.59
N ASP A 94 59.07 -1.95 -8.46
CA ASP A 94 59.94 -2.93 -9.14
C ASP A 94 60.20 -4.15 -8.25
N ALA A 95 59.63 -5.29 -8.65
CA ALA A 95 59.74 -6.56 -7.94
C ALA A 95 61.16 -7.15 -7.92
N GLU A 96 61.94 -6.97 -9.00
CA GLU A 96 63.31 -7.51 -9.09
C GLU A 96 64.26 -6.71 -8.18
N VAL A 97 64.13 -5.37 -8.19
CA VAL A 97 64.88 -4.47 -7.29
C VAL A 97 64.46 -4.68 -5.82
N HIS A 98 63.18 -4.92 -5.55
CA HIS A 98 62.72 -5.27 -4.20
C HIS A 98 63.28 -6.62 -3.73
N VAL A 99 63.16 -7.69 -4.53
CA VAL A 99 63.67 -9.02 -4.17
C VAL A 99 65.18 -9.01 -4.01
N ALA A 100 65.93 -8.35 -4.91
CA ALA A 100 67.38 -8.21 -4.77
C ALA A 100 67.78 -7.48 -3.48
N ARG A 101 67.05 -6.42 -3.10
CA ARG A 101 67.24 -5.68 -1.84
C ARG A 101 66.99 -6.57 -0.61
N VAL A 102 65.90 -7.31 -0.60
CA VAL A 102 65.53 -8.22 0.52
C VAL A 102 66.54 -9.37 0.64
N VAL A 103 66.90 -10.03 -0.47
CA VAL A 103 67.87 -11.15 -0.46
C VAL A 103 69.29 -10.70 -0.07
N ALA A 104 69.66 -9.43 -0.33
CA ALA A 104 70.94 -8.87 0.10
C ALA A 104 70.96 -8.42 1.58
N ALA A 105 69.79 -8.16 2.19
CA ALA A 105 69.69 -7.59 3.53
C ALA A 105 69.22 -8.59 4.61
N SER A 106 68.46 -9.64 4.24
CA SER A 106 67.80 -10.56 5.17
C SER A 106 68.44 -11.95 5.23
N GLY A 107 68.33 -12.60 6.39
CA GLY A 107 68.73 -13.98 6.59
C GLY A 107 67.76 -14.99 5.97
N LEU A 108 68.23 -16.22 5.73
CA LEU A 108 67.41 -17.30 5.14
C LEU A 108 66.12 -17.60 5.95
N GLU A 109 66.19 -17.51 7.28
CA GLU A 109 65.02 -17.70 8.16
C GLU A 109 63.97 -16.60 7.97
N GLU A 110 64.39 -15.36 7.76
CA GLU A 110 63.53 -14.21 7.50
C GLU A 110 62.92 -14.28 6.11
N LEU A 111 63.71 -14.66 5.09
CA LEU A 111 63.23 -14.89 3.73
C LEU A 111 62.18 -16.02 3.67
N LEU A 112 62.35 -17.08 4.45
CA LEU A 112 61.37 -18.17 4.56
C LEU A 112 60.09 -17.74 5.30
N ARG A 113 60.20 -16.87 6.33
CA ARG A 113 59.02 -16.24 6.96
C ARG A 113 58.27 -15.36 5.98
N LEU A 114 58.98 -14.48 5.27
CA LEU A 114 58.40 -13.55 4.30
C LEU A 114 57.73 -14.30 3.14
N TYR A 115 58.37 -15.35 2.60
CA TYR A 115 57.74 -16.24 1.63
C TYR A 115 56.45 -16.89 2.16
N ALA A 116 56.46 -17.40 3.39
CA ALA A 116 55.27 -18.01 3.99
C ALA A 116 54.14 -16.99 4.23
N GLN A 117 54.48 -15.75 4.60
CA GLN A 117 53.56 -14.63 4.75
C GLN A 117 52.93 -14.25 3.40
N VAL A 118 53.73 -13.95 2.37
CA VAL A 118 53.24 -13.55 1.04
C VAL A 118 52.40 -14.65 0.39
N VAL A 119 52.76 -15.94 0.56
CA VAL A 119 51.93 -17.06 0.10
C VAL A 119 50.61 -17.17 0.88
N GLY A 120 50.57 -16.72 2.14
CA GLY A 120 49.35 -16.55 2.93
C GLY A 120 48.48 -15.41 2.41
N GLU A 121 49.07 -14.23 2.21
CA GLU A 121 48.41 -13.00 1.74
C GLU A 121 47.81 -13.20 0.34
N VAL A 122 48.56 -13.76 -0.62
CA VAL A 122 48.06 -14.09 -1.97
C VAL A 122 46.84 -15.02 -1.91
N ARG A 123 46.78 -15.96 -0.96
CA ARG A 123 45.63 -16.85 -0.75
C ARG A 123 44.46 -16.13 -0.07
N ALA A 124 44.72 -15.18 0.82
CA ALA A 124 43.71 -14.36 1.46
C ALA A 124 43.05 -13.42 0.44
N LEU A 125 43.84 -12.70 -0.35
CA LEU A 125 43.38 -11.79 -1.41
C LEU A 125 42.60 -12.54 -2.51
N ASP A 126 43.03 -13.75 -2.90
CA ASP A 126 42.27 -14.60 -3.83
C ASP A 126 40.92 -15.06 -3.23
N ALA A 127 40.87 -15.36 -1.93
CA ALA A 127 39.62 -15.69 -1.23
C ALA A 127 38.68 -14.47 -1.08
N GLU A 128 39.23 -13.29 -0.78
CA GLU A 128 38.50 -12.03 -0.67
C GLU A 128 37.94 -11.59 -2.03
N LYS A 129 38.76 -11.57 -3.08
CA LYS A 129 38.33 -11.32 -4.46
C LYS A 129 37.15 -12.20 -4.86
N LYS A 130 37.19 -13.49 -4.48
CA LYS A 130 36.09 -14.44 -4.69
C LYS A 130 34.85 -14.11 -3.85
N ALA A 131 35.02 -13.68 -2.61
CA ALA A 131 33.91 -13.24 -1.75
C ALA A 131 33.23 -11.96 -2.28
N LEU A 132 34.01 -10.95 -2.70
CA LEU A 132 33.52 -9.70 -3.30
C LEU A 132 32.75 -9.96 -4.60
N VAL A 133 33.31 -10.78 -5.51
CA VAL A 133 32.65 -11.17 -6.76
C VAL A 133 31.35 -11.95 -6.48
N TYR A 134 31.37 -12.88 -5.52
CA TYR A 134 30.18 -13.61 -5.12
C TYR A 134 29.09 -12.72 -4.52
N ASP A 135 29.44 -11.78 -3.64
CA ASP A 135 28.48 -10.85 -3.03
C ASP A 135 27.90 -9.88 -4.07
N ASN A 136 28.72 -9.31 -4.96
CA ASN A 136 28.27 -8.43 -6.04
C ASN A 136 27.27 -9.15 -6.97
N TYR A 137 27.62 -10.34 -7.50
CA TYR A 137 26.70 -11.12 -8.33
C TYR A 137 25.47 -11.59 -7.55
N SER A 138 25.59 -11.95 -6.25
CA SER A 138 24.43 -12.31 -5.43
C SER A 138 23.49 -11.13 -5.21
N LYS A 139 24.01 -9.90 -5.08
CA LYS A 139 23.21 -8.65 -5.00
C LYS A 139 22.51 -8.36 -6.34
N LEU A 140 23.22 -8.48 -7.46
CA LEU A 140 22.67 -8.25 -8.80
C LEU A 140 21.57 -9.27 -9.18
N ILE A 141 21.76 -10.55 -8.83
CA ILE A 141 20.74 -11.60 -8.97
C ILE A 141 19.53 -11.33 -8.08
N ALA A 142 19.73 -10.87 -6.83
CA ALA A 142 18.62 -10.50 -5.95
C ALA A 142 17.83 -9.27 -6.46
N ALA A 143 18.52 -8.27 -6.99
CA ALA A 143 17.89 -7.07 -7.56
C ALA A 143 17.07 -7.41 -8.82
N THR A 144 17.63 -8.18 -9.76
CA THR A 144 16.91 -8.60 -10.98
C THR A 144 15.73 -9.53 -10.69
N GLU A 145 15.82 -10.40 -9.67
CA GLU A 145 14.67 -11.17 -9.16
C GLU A 145 13.61 -10.28 -8.50
N THR A 146 14.02 -9.19 -7.83
CA THR A 146 13.10 -8.22 -7.23
C THR A 146 12.35 -7.45 -8.32
N ILE A 147 13.05 -6.99 -9.36
CA ILE A 147 12.43 -6.35 -10.54
C ILE A 147 11.46 -7.33 -11.24
N ARG A 148 11.85 -8.60 -11.40
CA ARG A 148 10.97 -9.65 -11.95
C ARG A 148 9.69 -9.81 -11.12
N LYS A 149 9.81 -9.86 -9.78
CA LYS A 149 8.65 -9.96 -8.88
C LYS A 149 7.79 -8.70 -8.91
N MET A 150 8.38 -7.50 -8.93
CA MET A 150 7.64 -6.25 -9.05
C MET A 150 6.82 -6.21 -10.35
N ARG A 151 7.43 -6.56 -11.48
CA ARG A 151 6.73 -6.66 -12.77
C ARG A 151 5.61 -7.70 -12.73
N ALA A 152 5.88 -8.91 -12.26
CA ALA A 152 4.89 -9.98 -12.12
C ALA A 152 3.76 -9.67 -11.09
N ASN A 153 3.94 -8.65 -10.24
CA ASN A 153 2.90 -8.10 -9.36
C ASN A 153 2.17 -6.88 -9.97
N MET A 154 2.73 -6.22 -10.99
CA MET A 154 2.12 -5.09 -11.70
C MET A 154 1.32 -5.54 -12.94
N ASP A 155 1.79 -6.55 -13.68
CA ASP A 155 1.02 -7.16 -14.77
C ASP A 155 -0.40 -7.61 -14.30
N PRO A 156 -0.61 -8.21 -13.11
CA PRO A 156 -1.95 -8.52 -12.57
C PRO A 156 -2.70 -7.34 -11.90
N LEU A 157 -2.19 -6.10 -11.90
CA LEU A 157 -3.04 -4.93 -11.60
C LEU A 157 -3.97 -4.57 -12.78
N ASN A 158 -3.60 -4.98 -14.00
CA ASN A 158 -4.41 -4.76 -15.20
C ASN A 158 -5.81 -5.42 -15.14
N PRO A 159 -5.99 -6.69 -14.71
CA PRO A 159 -7.32 -7.28 -14.55
C PRO A 159 -8.18 -6.63 -13.45
N MET A 160 -7.59 -6.09 -12.38
CA MET A 160 -8.37 -5.32 -11.40
C MET A 160 -8.83 -3.97 -11.98
N ALA A 161 -7.95 -3.27 -12.71
CA ALA A 161 -8.35 -2.08 -13.47
C ALA A 161 -9.48 -2.39 -14.47
N SER A 162 -9.38 -3.50 -15.23
CA SER A 162 -10.42 -3.90 -16.19
C SER A 162 -11.73 -4.40 -15.55
N THR A 163 -11.82 -4.53 -14.22
CA THR A 163 -13.11 -4.75 -13.53
C THR A 163 -13.77 -3.45 -13.08
N LEU A 164 -13.03 -2.33 -12.99
CA LEU A 164 -13.58 -1.04 -12.59
C LEU A 164 -14.44 -0.41 -13.69
N ASP A 165 -13.98 -0.39 -14.94
CA ASP A 165 -14.75 0.24 -16.04
C ASP A 165 -16.11 -0.44 -16.28
N PRO A 166 -16.22 -1.80 -16.32
CA PRO A 166 -17.52 -2.47 -16.38
C PRO A 166 -18.40 -2.22 -15.15
N ALA A 167 -17.82 -2.15 -13.95
CA ALA A 167 -18.56 -1.88 -12.72
C ALA A 167 -19.12 -0.44 -12.71
N MET A 168 -18.31 0.56 -13.11
CA MET A 168 -18.76 1.94 -13.27
C MET A 168 -19.85 2.07 -14.34
N ALA A 169 -19.73 1.35 -15.46
CA ALA A 169 -20.77 1.31 -16.50
C ALA A 169 -22.09 0.67 -15.99
N GLN A 170 -22.02 -0.39 -15.17
CA GLN A 170 -23.19 -0.99 -14.53
C GLN A 170 -23.84 -0.06 -13.50
N ILE A 171 -23.04 0.62 -12.66
CA ILE A 171 -23.56 1.60 -11.70
C ILE A 171 -24.22 2.77 -12.44
N TYR A 172 -23.63 3.25 -13.53
CA TYR A 172 -24.21 4.33 -14.34
C TYR A 172 -25.53 3.92 -15.01
N SER A 173 -25.63 2.70 -15.58
CA SER A 173 -26.87 2.23 -16.20
C SER A 173 -27.98 1.98 -15.18
N GLN A 174 -27.65 1.41 -14.01
CA GLN A 174 -28.58 1.30 -12.88
C GLN A 174 -29.05 2.67 -12.40
N ALA A 175 -28.14 3.64 -12.23
CA ALA A 175 -28.49 5.00 -11.82
C ALA A 175 -29.38 5.73 -12.85
N CYS A 176 -29.14 5.54 -14.15
CA CYS A 176 -30.03 6.06 -15.20
C CYS A 176 -31.42 5.42 -15.13
N SER A 177 -31.49 4.09 -15.02
CA SER A 177 -32.75 3.35 -14.91
C SER A 177 -33.57 3.76 -13.68
N ILE A 178 -32.93 3.90 -12.50
CA ILE A 178 -33.57 4.39 -11.27
C ILE A 178 -34.07 5.83 -11.44
N ARG A 179 -33.28 6.71 -12.06
CA ARG A 179 -33.66 8.11 -12.35
C ARG A 179 -34.86 8.18 -13.31
N GLU A 180 -34.91 7.30 -14.31
CA GLU A 180 -36.01 7.24 -15.28
C GLU A 180 -37.29 6.67 -14.64
N ALA A 181 -37.22 5.57 -13.89
CA ALA A 181 -38.36 5.06 -13.11
C ALA A 181 -38.87 6.06 -12.06
N ALA A 182 -37.96 6.82 -11.42
CA ALA A 182 -38.34 7.92 -10.51
C ALA A 182 -39.03 9.08 -11.27
N ARG A 183 -38.65 9.33 -12.53
CA ARG A 183 -39.26 10.36 -13.39
C ARG A 183 -40.62 9.93 -13.96
N GLU A 184 -40.86 8.64 -14.14
CA GLU A 184 -42.18 8.11 -14.54
C GLU A 184 -43.16 8.10 -13.35
N THR A 185 -42.68 7.78 -12.15
CA THR A 185 -43.51 7.72 -10.93
C THR A 185 -43.81 9.10 -10.32
N VAL A 186 -42.99 10.12 -10.60
CA VAL A 186 -43.23 11.52 -10.20
C VAL A 186 -43.75 12.33 -11.41
N PRO A 187 -45.03 12.71 -11.44
CA PRO A 187 -45.57 13.57 -12.50
C PRO A 187 -44.81 14.89 -12.60
N ALA A 188 -44.73 15.46 -13.80
CA ALA A 188 -44.12 16.76 -14.02
C ALA A 188 -44.72 17.83 -13.06
N PRO A 189 -43.91 18.71 -12.44
CA PRO A 189 -44.39 19.66 -11.44
C PRO A 189 -45.44 20.62 -12.00
N ASP A 190 -45.37 20.93 -13.29
CA ASP A 190 -46.30 21.79 -14.02
C ASP A 190 -47.62 21.11 -14.42
N SER A 191 -47.81 19.83 -14.08
CA SER A 191 -49.10 19.15 -14.20
C SER A 191 -50.04 19.49 -13.03
N ASP A 192 -51.35 19.45 -13.26
CA ASP A 192 -52.33 19.66 -12.18
C ASP A 192 -52.29 18.56 -11.11
N GLU A 193 -51.88 17.34 -11.47
CA GLU A 193 -51.62 16.30 -10.49
C GLU A 193 -50.38 16.60 -9.62
N GLY A 194 -49.30 17.11 -10.23
CA GLY A 194 -48.10 17.57 -9.52
C GLY A 194 -48.45 18.65 -8.50
N ARG A 195 -49.15 19.71 -8.95
CA ARG A 195 -49.66 20.79 -8.08
C ARG A 195 -50.52 20.27 -6.93
N ARG A 196 -51.45 19.33 -7.19
CA ARG A 196 -52.31 18.73 -6.16
C ARG A 196 -51.50 17.92 -5.14
N ARG A 197 -50.61 17.03 -5.59
CA ARG A 197 -49.76 16.21 -4.72
C ARG A 197 -48.81 17.07 -3.88
N GLU A 198 -48.23 18.14 -4.43
CA GLU A 198 -47.39 19.05 -3.65
C GLU A 198 -48.21 19.83 -2.62
N ALA A 199 -49.40 20.34 -2.99
CA ALA A 199 -50.30 21.02 -2.05
C ALA A 199 -50.73 20.09 -0.89
N GLU A 200 -50.99 18.81 -1.16
CA GLU A 200 -51.22 17.81 -0.13
C GLU A 200 -49.98 17.54 0.74
N ALA A 201 -48.81 17.35 0.14
CA ALA A 201 -47.56 17.16 0.88
C ALA A 201 -47.19 18.38 1.73
N ARG A 202 -47.54 19.60 1.28
CA ARG A 202 -47.43 20.83 2.08
C ARG A 202 -48.41 20.82 3.24
N ARG A 203 -49.69 20.47 3.02
CA ARG A 203 -50.72 20.34 4.08
C ARG A 203 -50.36 19.28 5.13
N ARG A 204 -49.80 18.14 4.72
CA ARG A 204 -49.30 17.08 5.62
C ARG A 204 -48.17 17.59 6.51
N ARG A 205 -47.10 18.15 5.90
CA ARG A 205 -45.97 18.76 6.63
C ARG A 205 -46.41 19.86 7.61
N THR A 206 -47.33 20.75 7.22
CA THR A 206 -47.86 21.77 8.15
C THR A 206 -48.69 21.17 9.29
N ARG A 207 -49.43 20.09 9.05
CA ARG A 207 -50.22 19.40 10.08
C ARG A 207 -49.33 18.62 11.05
N GLU A 208 -48.22 18.07 10.58
CA GLU A 208 -47.19 17.43 11.41
C GLU A 208 -46.46 18.46 12.27
N LEU A 209 -46.06 19.60 11.70
CA LEU A 209 -45.49 20.73 12.46
C LEU A 209 -46.45 21.25 13.54
N ALA A 210 -47.75 21.37 13.22
CA ALA A 210 -48.78 21.73 14.20
C ALA A 210 -48.89 20.70 15.33
N LYS A 211 -48.96 19.40 15.01
CA LYS A 211 -48.96 18.32 16.02
C LYS A 211 -47.72 18.38 16.92
N THR A 212 -46.53 18.59 16.37
CA THR A 212 -45.31 18.66 17.17
C THR A 212 -45.28 19.90 18.07
N ALA A 213 -45.73 21.07 17.58
CA ALA A 213 -45.83 22.27 18.39
C ALA A 213 -46.80 22.09 19.57
N LEU A 214 -48.01 21.57 19.29
CA LEU A 214 -49.03 21.26 20.30
C LEU A 214 -48.59 20.21 21.33
N ALA A 215 -47.67 19.30 20.96
CA ALA A 215 -47.13 18.30 21.88
C ALA A 215 -46.01 18.85 22.79
N THR A 216 -45.38 19.98 22.44
CA THR A 216 -44.24 20.49 23.21
C THR A 216 -44.54 20.92 24.65
N PRO A 217 -45.62 21.65 25.01
CA PRO A 217 -45.82 22.09 26.40
C PRO A 217 -45.89 20.93 27.41
N ARG A 218 -46.51 19.79 27.04
CA ARG A 218 -46.54 18.59 27.90
C ARG A 218 -45.14 18.01 28.14
N ARG A 219 -44.31 17.94 27.09
CA ARG A 219 -42.91 17.53 27.20
C ARG A 219 -42.07 18.48 28.04
N LEU A 220 -42.39 19.78 28.04
CA LEU A 220 -41.76 20.76 28.93
C LEU A 220 -42.17 20.52 30.40
N GLN A 221 -43.43 20.14 30.67
CA GLN A 221 -43.88 19.80 32.03
C GLN A 221 -43.17 18.56 32.57
N GLU A 222 -42.90 17.57 31.72
CA GLU A 222 -42.11 16.38 32.07
C GLU A 222 -40.66 16.76 32.43
N LEU A 223 -39.98 17.52 31.56
CA LEU A 223 -38.61 18.00 31.81
C LEU A 223 -38.52 18.91 33.05
N ALA A 224 -39.56 19.70 33.35
CA ALA A 224 -39.64 20.53 34.55
C ALA A 224 -39.79 19.69 35.83
N ARG A 225 -40.56 18.59 35.78
CA ARG A 225 -40.66 17.61 36.89
C ARG A 225 -39.35 16.86 37.13
N GLU A 226 -38.56 16.63 36.08
CA GLU A 226 -37.19 16.11 36.19
C GLU A 226 -36.17 17.16 36.66
N GLY A 227 -36.59 18.41 36.92
CA GLY A 227 -35.72 19.51 37.34
C GLY A 227 -34.86 20.13 36.21
N ARG A 228 -35.00 19.67 34.96
CA ARG A 228 -34.19 20.09 33.81
C ARG A 228 -34.68 21.40 33.17
N MET A 229 -34.88 22.42 34.00
CA MET A 229 -35.49 23.69 33.58
C MET A 229 -34.76 24.36 32.42
N GLU A 230 -33.42 24.27 32.35
CA GLU A 230 -32.65 24.85 31.23
C GLU A 230 -32.86 24.13 29.90
N GLU A 231 -32.95 22.80 29.90
CA GLU A 231 -33.23 22.02 28.69
C GLU A 231 -34.64 22.32 28.19
N ALA A 232 -35.61 22.47 29.11
CA ALA A 232 -36.97 22.90 28.80
C ALA A 232 -36.99 24.32 28.18
N ARG A 233 -36.26 25.30 28.75
CA ARG A 233 -36.15 26.65 28.18
C ARG A 233 -35.71 26.62 26.72
N ARG A 234 -34.60 25.92 26.42
CA ARG A 234 -34.03 25.83 25.07
C ARG A 234 -34.95 25.10 24.09
N GLN A 235 -35.63 24.04 24.52
CA GLN A 235 -36.59 23.31 23.68
C GLN A 235 -37.85 24.11 23.36
N TRP A 236 -38.23 25.09 24.19
CA TRP A 236 -39.41 25.93 23.97
C TRP A 236 -39.17 27.08 22.97
N GLU A 237 -37.94 27.60 22.86
CA GLU A 237 -37.66 28.81 22.07
C GLU A 237 -38.13 28.74 20.60
N LEU A 238 -37.89 27.63 19.92
CA LEU A 238 -38.25 27.48 18.50
C LEU A 238 -39.75 27.24 18.28
N PRO A 239 -40.43 26.30 19.00
CA PRO A 239 -41.89 26.19 18.97
C PRO A 239 -42.60 27.50 19.32
N ARG A 240 -42.15 28.21 20.37
CA ARG A 240 -42.73 29.49 20.81
C ARG A 240 -42.65 30.55 19.72
N ARG A 241 -41.50 30.73 19.06
CA ARG A 241 -41.35 31.69 17.93
C ARG A 241 -42.28 31.33 16.77
N LEU A 242 -42.43 30.04 16.46
CA LEU A 242 -43.33 29.56 15.42
C LEU A 242 -44.82 29.80 15.76
N LEU A 243 -45.23 29.57 17.01
CA LEU A 243 -46.59 29.83 17.48
C LEU A 243 -46.92 31.33 17.51
N MET A 244 -45.99 32.18 17.96
CA MET A 244 -46.13 33.65 17.90
C MET A 244 -46.35 34.12 16.45
N ALA A 245 -45.54 33.63 15.51
CA ALA A 245 -45.68 33.92 14.08
C ALA A 245 -46.95 33.32 13.43
N TRP A 246 -47.62 32.37 14.07
CA TRP A 246 -48.94 31.87 13.65
C TRP A 246 -50.06 32.79 14.17
N ARG A 247 -49.99 33.19 15.45
CA ARG A 247 -50.90 34.17 16.06
C ARG A 247 -50.89 35.51 15.33
N GLU A 248 -49.70 36.05 15.02
CA GLU A 248 -49.51 37.29 14.23
C GLU A 248 -50.12 37.21 12.81
N ARG A 249 -50.29 36.00 12.27
CA ARG A 249 -50.90 35.74 10.97
C ARG A 249 -52.37 35.30 11.07
N GLY A 250 -52.98 35.40 12.25
CA GLY A 250 -54.37 35.00 12.50
C GLY A 250 -54.63 33.49 12.44
N VAL A 251 -53.58 32.66 12.48
CA VAL A 251 -53.70 31.21 12.32
C VAL A 251 -53.85 30.54 13.69
N GLY A 252 -55.00 29.89 13.91
CA GLY A 252 -55.25 29.03 15.08
C GLY A 252 -55.84 29.72 16.31
N GLY A 253 -56.12 31.03 16.25
CA GLY A 253 -56.95 31.74 17.23
C GLY A 253 -56.53 31.55 18.70
N GLU A 254 -57.51 31.28 19.55
CA GLU A 254 -57.35 31.13 21.01
C GLU A 254 -56.52 29.89 21.39
N ASP A 255 -56.64 28.78 20.64
CA ASP A 255 -55.87 27.54 20.89
C ASP A 255 -54.36 27.80 20.87
N VAL A 256 -53.89 28.62 19.92
CA VAL A 256 -52.47 28.97 19.80
C VAL A 256 -52.01 29.86 20.96
N GLN A 257 -52.87 30.75 21.47
CA GLN A 257 -52.56 31.58 22.62
C GLN A 257 -52.53 30.75 23.92
N ALA A 258 -53.47 29.84 24.12
CA ALA A 258 -53.49 28.92 25.26
C ALA A 258 -52.24 28.03 25.32
N VAL A 259 -51.77 27.53 24.17
CA VAL A 259 -50.54 26.71 24.08
C VAL A 259 -49.27 27.53 24.32
N ILE A 260 -49.26 28.81 23.91
CA ILE A 260 -48.19 29.75 24.26
C ILE A 260 -48.15 29.96 25.79
N GLU A 261 -49.30 30.16 26.42
CA GLU A 261 -49.41 30.39 27.86
C GLU A 261 -49.06 29.15 28.69
N GLU A 262 -49.47 27.94 28.26
CA GLU A 262 -49.12 26.67 28.90
C GLU A 262 -47.59 26.45 28.90
N GLY A 263 -46.92 26.68 27.76
CA GLY A 263 -45.46 26.54 27.68
C GLY A 263 -44.70 27.65 28.42
N ASP A 264 -45.16 28.90 28.36
CA ASP A 264 -44.54 30.01 29.09
C ASP A 264 -44.70 29.88 30.61
N ALA A 265 -45.83 29.35 31.10
CA ALA A 265 -46.05 29.08 32.52
C ALA A 265 -45.05 28.05 33.09
N VAL A 266 -44.65 27.06 32.28
CA VAL A 266 -43.66 26.03 32.66
C VAL A 266 -42.23 26.54 32.61
N VAL A 267 -41.91 27.42 31.66
CA VAL A 267 -40.55 27.96 31.46
C VAL A 267 -40.26 29.16 32.38
N ARG A 268 -41.28 29.91 32.77
CA ARG A 268 -41.18 31.03 33.72
C ARG A 268 -40.63 30.55 35.07
N PRO A 269 -39.62 31.21 35.66
CA PRO A 269 -39.18 30.86 37.01
C PRO A 269 -40.33 31.08 38.00
N THR A 270 -40.59 30.09 38.84
CA THR A 270 -41.38 30.25 40.07
C THR A 270 -40.72 31.31 40.92
N ARG A 271 -41.35 32.49 41.02
CA ARG A 271 -40.91 33.54 41.94
C ARG A 271 -41.11 33.02 43.36
N GLU A 272 -40.02 32.69 44.03
CA GLU A 272 -40.05 32.31 45.44
C GLU A 272 -40.76 33.41 46.25
N PRO A 273 -41.69 33.05 47.17
CA PRO A 273 -42.17 34.01 48.15
C PRO A 273 -40.98 34.44 49.00
N GLY A 274 -40.83 35.75 49.20
CA GLY A 274 -39.60 36.32 49.74
C GLY A 274 -39.29 35.80 51.14
N SER A 275 -38.01 35.51 51.40
CA SER A 275 -37.51 35.24 52.75
C SER A 275 -37.76 36.46 53.65
N GLU A 276 -38.79 36.39 54.49
CA GLU A 276 -39.06 37.38 55.51
C GLU A 276 -37.91 37.36 56.53
N ARG A 277 -37.09 38.41 56.50
CA ARG A 277 -36.04 38.62 57.51
C ARG A 277 -36.69 39.06 58.81
N THR A 278 -37.10 38.09 59.63
CA THR A 278 -37.62 38.31 60.98
C THR A 278 -36.52 38.89 61.89
N SER A 279 -36.46 40.22 61.95
CA SER A 279 -35.62 40.94 62.90
C SER A 279 -36.21 40.85 64.32
N THR A 280 -35.74 39.90 65.12
CA THR A 280 -36.05 39.86 66.56
C THR A 280 -34.88 40.46 67.33
N ALA A 281 -35.09 41.65 67.88
CA ALA A 281 -34.09 42.36 68.69
C ALA A 281 -34.10 41.90 70.15
N SER A 282 -33.09 42.36 70.88
CA SER A 282 -32.80 42.07 72.29
C SER A 282 -34.00 42.17 73.25
N ARG A 283 -34.08 41.21 74.18
CA ARG A 283 -33.81 41.52 75.60
C ARG A 283 -33.38 40.30 76.40
#